data_AF-A0A968L504-F1
#
_entry.id   AF-A0A968L504-F1
#
_cell.length_a   1.000
_cell.length_b   1.000
_cell.length_c   1.000
_cell.angle_alpha   90.00
_cell.angle_beta   90.00
_cell.angle_gamma   90.00
#
_symmetry.space_group_name_H-M   'P 1'
#
loop_
_entity.id
_entity.type
_entity.pdbx_description
1 polymer ?
#
loop_
_entity_poly.entity_id
_entity_poly.type
_entity_poly.pdbx_seq_one_letter_code
_entity_poly.pdbx_strand_id
1 'polypeptide(L)'
;MSSPPPAAVVPGAADDLRLAQLHLRLGQLTLARAELEDLASRELLDVEGQAALAEARWRTDSAEAAAAAAQAHLAGGGSDPIAICIAVEAATAEGRPQEARDLIGRLGVLDPMQVDALFAGMPQRAAWPLADTGEARPMSAIPGPRAVLEAAGTPGSTGFAGAATPGPPGAARGSSAAAAGRVELERRARAVSDPAAELRRAREELASRPDRAVVRLALVLRLDPALAPAVLDAVALRREPAAALVRGDAQRLLGRHLEAEAAFDAAAESLEAS
;
A
#
# COMPACT_ATOMS: atom_id res chain seq x y z
N MET A 1 30.41 29.63 -28.36
CA MET A 1 29.90 28.87 -27.19
C MET A 1 28.83 29.73 -26.56
N SER A 2 27.57 29.58 -26.99
CA SER A 2 26.45 30.33 -26.40
C SER A 2 25.96 29.58 -25.18
N SER A 3 26.03 30.23 -24.02
CA SER A 3 25.46 29.71 -22.78
C SER A 3 23.92 29.62 -22.94
N PRO A 4 23.28 28.52 -22.52
CA PRO A 4 21.82 28.44 -22.55
C PRO A 4 21.23 29.48 -21.58
N PRO A 5 20.06 30.06 -21.91
CA PRO A 5 19.37 30.98 -21.01
C PRO A 5 18.93 30.25 -19.73
N PRO A 6 18.91 30.93 -18.56
CA PRO A 6 18.41 30.33 -17.34
C PRO A 6 16.93 29.95 -17.51
N ALA A 7 16.59 28.70 -17.16
CA ALA A 7 15.22 28.22 -17.16
C ALA A 7 14.36 29.17 -16.30
N ALA A 8 13.32 29.74 -16.90
CA ALA A 8 12.39 30.59 -16.18
C ALA A 8 11.69 29.74 -15.12
N VAL A 9 11.80 30.14 -13.85
CA VAL A 9 11.05 29.52 -12.76
C VAL A 9 9.57 29.76 -13.05
N VAL A 10 8.84 28.72 -13.39
CA VAL A 10 7.40 28.81 -13.63
C VAL A 10 6.73 29.10 -12.28
N PRO A 11 6.07 30.26 -12.10
CA PRO A 11 5.39 30.58 -10.85
C PRO A 11 4.26 29.56 -10.61
N GLY A 12 4.17 29.02 -9.39
CA GLY A 12 3.16 28.05 -8.96
C GLY A 12 3.64 26.60 -8.86
N ALA A 13 4.69 26.19 -9.59
CA ALA A 13 5.14 24.79 -9.59
C ALA A 13 5.53 24.26 -8.20
N ALA A 14 6.14 25.10 -7.36
CA ALA A 14 6.49 24.76 -5.99
C ALA A 14 5.25 24.60 -5.09
N ASP A 15 4.19 25.36 -5.35
CA ASP A 15 2.94 25.28 -4.60
C ASP A 15 2.12 24.05 -5.04
N ASP A 16 2.10 23.76 -6.35
CA ASP A 16 1.51 22.54 -6.91
C ASP A 16 2.19 21.28 -6.33
N LEU A 17 3.53 21.27 -6.24
CA LEU A 17 4.27 20.16 -5.63
C LEU A 17 3.91 19.99 -4.14
N ARG A 18 3.82 21.09 -3.38
CA ARG A 18 3.41 21.04 -1.97
C ARG A 18 1.98 20.53 -1.80
N LEU A 19 1.08 20.92 -2.69
CA LEU A 19 -0.30 20.43 -2.71
C LEU A 19 -0.34 18.92 -2.97
N ALA A 20 0.40 18.44 -3.97
CA ALA A 20 0.48 17.02 -4.28
C ALA A 20 1.07 16.19 -3.11
N GLN A 21 2.09 16.71 -2.44
CA GLN A 21 2.65 16.10 -1.22
C GLN A 21 1.66 16.10 -0.05
N LEU A 22 0.82 17.13 0.08
CA LEU A 22 -0.27 17.14 1.07
C LEU A 22 -1.28 16.04 0.75
N HIS A 23 -1.72 15.92 -0.51
CA HIS A 23 -2.63 14.87 -0.94
C HIS A 23 -2.06 13.47 -0.71
N LEU A 24 -0.76 13.27 -0.99
CA LEU A 24 -0.07 12.01 -0.73
C LEU A 24 -0.11 11.63 0.76
N ARG A 25 0.21 12.58 1.65
CA ARG A 25 0.18 12.38 3.11
C ARG A 25 -1.22 12.14 3.66
N LEU A 26 -2.25 12.71 3.03
CA LEU A 26 -3.66 12.50 3.39
C LEU A 26 -4.23 11.20 2.80
N GLY A 27 -3.43 10.42 2.06
CA GLY A 27 -3.88 9.17 1.44
C GLY A 27 -4.77 9.36 0.20
N GLN A 28 -4.80 10.57 -0.37
CA GLN A 28 -5.52 10.86 -1.62
C GLN A 28 -4.65 10.47 -2.83
N LEU A 29 -4.30 9.18 -2.90
CA LEU A 29 -3.24 8.66 -3.76
C LEU A 29 -3.48 8.92 -5.26
N THR A 30 -4.70 8.77 -5.75
CA THR A 30 -5.04 9.01 -7.17
C THR A 30 -4.88 10.47 -7.54
N LEU A 31 -5.28 11.39 -6.65
CA LEU A 31 -5.18 12.83 -6.88
C LEU A 31 -3.71 13.27 -6.83
N ALA A 32 -2.99 12.87 -5.79
CA ALA A 32 -1.55 13.13 -5.66
C ALA A 32 -0.78 12.63 -6.89
N ARG A 33 -1.09 11.43 -7.37
CA ARG A 33 -0.47 10.87 -8.59
C ARG A 33 -0.77 11.73 -9.81
N ALA A 34 -2.02 12.11 -10.04
CA ALA A 34 -2.38 12.91 -11.21
C ALA A 34 -1.64 14.26 -11.23
N GLU A 35 -1.54 14.93 -10.09
CA GLU A 35 -0.82 16.21 -9.95
C GLU A 35 0.69 16.04 -10.18
N LEU A 36 1.31 14.99 -9.62
CA LEU A 36 2.73 14.70 -9.83
C LEU A 36 3.01 14.28 -11.28
N GLU A 37 2.10 13.56 -11.94
CA GLU A 37 2.23 13.21 -13.35
C GLU A 37 2.09 14.44 -14.27
N ASP A 38 1.22 15.40 -13.94
CA ASP A 38 1.15 16.69 -14.66
C ASP A 38 2.48 17.45 -14.55
N LEU A 39 3.00 17.61 -13.33
CA LEU A 39 4.28 18.25 -13.08
C LEU A 39 5.44 17.53 -13.80
N ALA A 40 5.43 16.20 -13.82
CA ALA A 40 6.43 15.40 -14.53
C ALA A 40 6.35 15.63 -16.04
N SER A 41 5.15 15.65 -16.62
CA SER A 41 4.92 15.84 -18.07
C SER A 41 5.40 17.20 -18.56
N ARG A 42 5.43 18.19 -17.67
CA ARG A 42 5.90 19.56 -17.91
C ARG A 42 7.38 19.76 -17.56
N GLU A 43 8.08 18.70 -17.15
CA GLU A 43 9.47 18.72 -16.69
C GLU A 43 9.71 19.66 -15.49
N LEU A 44 8.72 19.75 -14.59
CA LEU A 44 8.74 20.65 -13.42
C LEU A 44 9.03 19.93 -12.10
N LEU A 45 9.20 18.61 -12.09
CA LEU A 45 9.58 17.88 -10.89
C LEU A 45 11.08 18.01 -10.62
N ASP A 46 11.41 18.51 -9.43
CA ASP A 46 12.74 18.43 -8.86
C ASP A 46 13.04 17.03 -8.32
N VAL A 47 14.23 16.86 -7.72
CA VAL A 47 14.68 15.58 -7.17
C VAL A 47 13.71 15.09 -6.09
N GLU A 48 13.22 15.95 -5.20
CA GLU A 48 12.25 15.56 -4.16
C GLU A 48 10.90 15.15 -4.77
N GLY A 49 10.43 15.87 -5.78
CA GLY A 49 9.23 15.54 -6.53
C GLY A 49 9.29 14.17 -7.21
N GLN A 50 10.46 13.72 -7.67
CA GLN A 50 10.64 12.37 -8.21
C GLN A 50 10.42 11.28 -7.16
N ALA A 51 10.82 11.49 -5.89
CA ALA A 51 10.54 10.54 -4.82
C ALA A 51 9.04 10.48 -4.51
N ALA A 52 8.36 11.63 -4.45
CA ALA A 52 6.92 11.68 -4.24
C ALA A 52 6.14 10.99 -5.37
N LEU A 53 6.55 11.17 -6.63
CA LEU A 53 5.96 10.49 -7.78
C LEU A 53 6.17 8.98 -7.72
N ALA A 54 7.38 8.54 -7.32
CA ALA A 54 7.67 7.12 -7.13
C ALA A 54 6.74 6.50 -6.08
N GLU A 55 6.59 7.14 -4.93
CA GLU A 55 5.71 6.69 -3.86
C GLU A 55 4.24 6.63 -4.30
N ALA A 56 3.73 7.67 -4.96
CA ALA A 56 2.35 7.70 -5.45
C ALA A 56 2.06 6.57 -6.46
N ARG A 57 2.99 6.31 -7.38
CA ARG A 57 2.87 5.21 -8.36
C ARG A 57 2.97 3.84 -7.70
N TRP A 58 3.86 3.70 -6.73
CA TRP A 58 4.03 2.45 -5.99
C TRP A 58 2.78 2.11 -5.18
N ARG A 59 2.19 3.09 -4.50
CA ARG A 59 0.94 2.92 -3.73
C ARG A 59 -0.29 2.67 -4.61
N THR A 60 -0.23 3.01 -5.89
CA THR A 60 -1.31 2.80 -6.87
C THR A 60 -1.04 1.64 -7.84
N ASP A 61 -0.18 0.70 -7.44
CA ASP A 61 0.11 -0.55 -8.16
C ASP A 61 0.79 -0.39 -9.54
N SER A 62 1.54 0.69 -9.74
CA SER A 62 2.33 0.92 -10.95
C SER A 62 3.82 0.71 -10.68
N ALA A 63 4.22 -0.56 -10.48
CA ALA A 63 5.57 -0.91 -10.02
C ALA A 63 6.70 -0.46 -10.97
N GLU A 64 6.55 -0.67 -12.28
CA GLU A 64 7.57 -0.28 -13.28
C GLU A 64 7.73 1.24 -13.35
N ALA A 65 6.62 1.98 -13.42
CA ALA A 65 6.66 3.44 -13.48
C ALA A 65 7.14 4.07 -12.14
N ALA A 66 6.89 3.39 -11.01
CA ALA A 66 7.44 3.77 -9.72
C ALA A 66 8.96 3.57 -9.68
N ALA A 67 9.44 2.43 -10.18
CA ALA A 67 10.87 2.14 -10.28
C ALA A 67 11.61 3.17 -11.15
N ALA A 68 11.03 3.55 -12.29
CA ALA A 68 11.62 4.58 -13.16
C ALA A 68 11.76 5.94 -12.43
N ALA A 69 10.73 6.39 -11.72
CA ALA A 69 10.78 7.64 -10.95
C ALA A 69 11.76 7.57 -9.77
N ALA A 70 11.82 6.44 -9.06
CA ALA A 70 12.80 6.21 -8.00
C ALA A 70 14.24 6.28 -8.54
N GLN A 71 14.51 5.67 -9.70
CA GLN A 71 15.83 5.74 -10.34
C GLN A 71 16.18 7.18 -10.76
N ALA A 72 15.21 7.95 -11.27
CA ALA A 72 15.41 9.37 -11.58
C ALA A 72 15.77 10.19 -10.32
N HIS A 73 15.10 9.95 -9.19
CA HIS A 73 15.45 10.55 -7.90
C HIS A 73 16.88 10.22 -7.47
N LEU A 74 17.28 8.94 -7.52
CA LEU A 74 18.61 8.50 -7.12
C LEU A 74 19.71 9.03 -8.05
N ALA A 75 19.46 9.06 -9.37
CA ALA A 75 20.37 9.64 -10.36
C ALA A 75 20.55 11.15 -10.15
N GLY A 76 19.51 11.84 -9.65
CA GLY A 76 19.56 13.24 -9.22
C GLY A 76 20.30 13.47 -7.89
N GLY A 77 20.88 12.43 -7.27
CA GLY A 77 21.57 12.52 -5.99
C GLY A 77 20.66 12.42 -4.76
N GLY A 78 19.38 12.09 -4.97
CA GLY A 78 18.43 11.88 -3.90
C GLY A 78 18.74 10.67 -3.02
N SER A 79 18.27 10.71 -1.78
CA SER A 79 18.46 9.67 -0.76
C SER A 79 17.21 9.38 0.05
N ASP A 80 16.03 9.69 -0.51
CA ASP A 80 14.78 9.45 0.19
C ASP A 80 14.58 7.93 0.45
N PRO A 81 14.31 7.51 1.69
CA PRO A 81 14.13 6.10 2.03
C PRO A 81 13.07 5.39 1.20
N ILE A 82 11.92 6.03 0.90
CA ILE A 82 10.85 5.38 0.13
C ILE A 82 11.30 5.11 -1.31
N ALA A 83 12.03 6.04 -1.92
CA ALA A 83 12.57 5.88 -3.27
C ALA A 83 13.64 4.77 -3.30
N ILE A 84 14.50 4.69 -2.29
CA ILE A 84 15.47 3.60 -2.19
C ILE A 84 14.75 2.24 -2.02
N CYS A 85 13.70 2.17 -1.20
CA CYS A 85 12.91 0.96 -1.03
C CYS A 85 12.29 0.48 -2.36
N ILE A 86 11.68 1.39 -3.12
CA ILE A 86 11.11 1.07 -4.43
C ILE A 86 12.18 0.57 -5.40
N ALA A 87 13.37 1.20 -5.40
CA ALA A 87 14.49 0.77 -6.24
C ALA A 87 15.03 -0.61 -5.84
N VAL A 88 15.07 -0.94 -4.55
CA VAL A 88 15.43 -2.29 -4.05
C VAL A 88 14.43 -3.33 -4.53
N GLU A 89 13.12 -3.05 -4.45
CA GLU A 89 12.09 -3.96 -4.94
C GLU A 89 12.25 -4.24 -6.43
N ALA A 90 12.49 -3.19 -7.23
CA ALA A 90 12.70 -3.30 -8.67
C ALA A 90 13.97 -4.12 -9.01
N ALA A 91 15.11 -3.81 -8.38
CA ALA A 91 16.35 -4.56 -8.59
C ALA A 91 16.22 -6.04 -8.19
N THR A 92 15.43 -6.33 -7.16
CA THR A 92 15.14 -7.71 -6.74
C THR A 92 14.28 -8.44 -7.77
N ALA A 93 13.22 -7.79 -8.26
CA ALA A 93 12.32 -8.36 -9.28
C ALA A 93 13.05 -8.66 -10.60
N GLU A 94 14.05 -7.86 -10.95
CA GLU A 94 14.88 -8.02 -12.15
C GLU A 94 16.05 -9.01 -11.96
N GLY A 95 16.23 -9.58 -10.77
CA GLY A 95 17.33 -10.51 -10.50
C GLY A 95 18.71 -9.83 -10.44
N ARG A 96 18.78 -8.58 -9.97
CA ARG A 96 20.01 -7.80 -9.73
C ARG A 96 20.36 -7.75 -8.23
N PRO A 97 20.77 -8.88 -7.61
CA PRO A 97 20.91 -8.96 -6.16
C PRO A 97 22.06 -8.12 -5.58
N GLN A 98 23.11 -7.83 -6.37
CA GLN A 98 24.21 -6.99 -5.89
C GLN A 98 23.77 -5.54 -5.71
N GLU A 99 23.07 -5.01 -6.70
CA GLU A 99 22.53 -3.65 -6.65
C GLU A 99 21.49 -3.47 -5.55
N ALA A 100 20.61 -4.46 -5.37
CA ALA A 100 19.67 -4.47 -4.25
C ALA A 100 20.40 -4.38 -2.89
N ARG A 101 21.52 -5.10 -2.71
CA ARG A 101 22.34 -5.01 -1.48
C ARG A 101 23.01 -3.65 -1.32
N ASP A 102 23.54 -3.09 -2.40
CA ASP A 102 24.18 -1.77 -2.36
C ASP A 102 23.17 -0.68 -1.99
N LEU A 103 21.95 -0.76 -2.53
CA LEU A 103 20.84 0.14 -2.19
C LEU A 103 20.38 -0.04 -0.73
N ILE A 104 20.25 -1.29 -0.24
CA ILE A 104 19.95 -1.54 1.17
C ILE A 104 21.03 -0.95 2.09
N GLY A 105 22.31 -1.04 1.69
CA GLY A 105 23.41 -0.41 2.41
C GLY A 105 23.26 1.11 2.56
N ARG A 106 22.59 1.78 1.60
CA ARG A 106 22.32 3.23 1.64
C ARG A 106 21.21 3.62 2.62
N LEU A 107 20.25 2.72 2.89
CA LEU A 107 19.18 2.98 3.87
C LEU A 107 19.72 3.01 5.31
N GLY A 108 20.84 2.36 5.56
CA GLY A 108 21.37 2.19 6.91
C GLY A 108 20.48 1.28 7.76
N VAL A 109 20.57 1.43 9.08
CA VAL A 109 19.74 0.68 10.02
C VAL A 109 18.42 1.42 10.22
N LEU A 110 17.34 0.87 9.67
CA LEU A 110 15.97 1.31 9.97
C LEU A 110 15.42 0.51 11.15
N ASP A 111 14.81 1.19 12.11
CA ASP A 111 14.05 0.51 13.15
C ASP A 111 12.73 -0.08 12.58
N PRO A 112 12.12 -1.10 13.23
CA PRO A 112 10.88 -1.71 12.75
C PRO A 112 9.69 -0.74 12.60
N MET A 113 9.59 0.29 13.43
CA MET A 113 8.55 1.32 13.32
C MET A 113 8.78 2.23 12.11
N GLN A 114 10.04 2.54 11.77
CA GLN A 114 10.40 3.30 10.57
C GLN A 114 10.06 2.52 9.30
N VAL A 115 10.33 1.22 9.29
CA VAL A 115 9.91 0.33 8.21
C VAL A 115 8.39 0.32 8.10
N ASP A 116 7.66 0.05 9.20
CA ASP A 116 6.19 0.04 9.17
C ASP A 116 5.58 1.37 8.69
N ALA A 117 6.18 2.51 9.08
CA ALA A 117 5.75 3.83 8.64
C ALA A 117 5.99 4.04 7.13
N LEU A 118 7.12 3.57 6.60
CA LEU A 118 7.50 3.71 5.20
C LEU A 118 6.53 2.94 4.28
N PHE A 119 6.16 1.73 4.68
CA PHE A 119 5.19 0.92 3.95
C PHE A 119 3.74 1.36 4.20
N ALA A 120 3.46 2.12 5.26
CA ALA A 120 2.12 2.61 5.61
C ALA A 120 1.04 1.49 5.60
N GLY A 121 1.43 0.28 6.02
CA GLY A 121 0.55 -0.91 6.02
C GLY A 121 0.41 -1.63 4.68
N MET A 122 1.13 -1.22 3.63
CA MET A 122 1.21 -2.00 2.38
C MET A 122 2.00 -3.31 2.59
N PRO A 123 1.56 -4.42 1.99
CA PRO A 123 2.35 -5.65 2.01
C PRO A 123 3.66 -5.43 1.27
N GLN A 124 4.77 -5.83 1.89
CA GLN A 124 6.09 -5.84 1.24
C GLN A 124 6.04 -6.81 0.06
N ARG A 125 6.38 -6.32 -1.14
CA ARG A 125 6.29 -7.11 -2.38
C ARG A 125 7.58 -7.89 -2.66
N ALA A 126 8.69 -7.51 -2.02
CA ALA A 126 9.96 -8.21 -2.06
C ALA A 126 10.30 -8.82 -0.70
N ALA A 127 11.07 -9.91 -0.70
CA ALA A 127 11.68 -10.46 0.50
C ALA A 127 12.86 -9.56 0.91
N TRP A 128 12.57 -8.56 1.74
CA TRP A 128 13.60 -7.73 2.35
C TRP A 128 14.43 -8.59 3.31
N PRO A 129 15.77 -8.54 3.25
CA PRO A 129 16.56 -9.03 4.36
C PRO A 129 16.35 -8.07 5.53
N LEU A 130 15.37 -8.39 6.39
CA LEU A 130 15.39 -7.90 7.77
C LEU A 130 16.78 -8.22 8.29
N ALA A 131 17.47 -7.21 8.83
CA ALA A 131 18.77 -7.37 9.45
C ALA A 131 18.75 -8.64 10.28
N ASP A 132 19.54 -9.61 9.83
CA ASP A 132 19.78 -10.88 10.51
C ASP A 132 20.27 -10.50 11.91
N THR A 133 19.39 -10.48 12.90
CA THR A 133 19.77 -10.40 14.31
C THR A 133 20.42 -11.73 14.64
N GLY A 134 21.67 -11.86 14.22
CA GLY A 134 22.62 -12.91 14.55
C GLY A 134 22.03 -14.29 14.74
N GLU A 135 21.77 -15.00 13.65
CA GLU A 135 22.22 -16.40 13.53
C GLU A 135 22.14 -16.79 12.05
N ALA A 136 23.24 -16.59 11.34
CA ALA A 136 23.49 -17.27 10.09
C ALA A 136 23.47 -18.79 10.37
N ARG A 137 22.29 -19.38 10.27
CA ARG A 137 22.14 -20.83 10.27
C ARG A 137 22.64 -21.27 8.89
N PRO A 138 23.77 -22.01 8.81
CA PRO A 138 24.21 -22.52 7.53
C PRO A 138 23.08 -23.36 6.97
N MET A 139 22.71 -23.12 5.70
CA MET A 139 21.88 -24.04 4.94
C MET A 139 22.51 -25.43 5.08
N SER A 140 21.94 -26.28 5.94
CA SER A 140 22.37 -27.65 6.04
C SER A 140 22.01 -28.29 4.71
N ALA A 141 23.04 -28.58 3.92
CA ALA A 141 22.94 -29.49 2.80
C ALA A 141 22.17 -30.72 3.27
N ILE A 142 21.08 -31.04 2.55
CA ILE A 142 20.31 -32.26 2.75
C ILE A 142 21.33 -33.42 2.72
N PRO A 143 21.53 -34.16 3.83
CA PRO A 143 22.51 -35.24 3.86
C PRO A 143 22.11 -36.30 2.84
N GLY A 144 23.00 -36.59 1.89
CA GLY A 144 22.79 -37.67 0.92
C GLY A 144 22.64 -39.02 1.63
N PRO A 145 21.98 -40.00 1.01
CA PRO A 145 21.59 -41.28 1.64
C PRO A 145 22.75 -42.10 2.24
N ARG A 146 24.00 -41.78 1.90
CA ARG A 146 25.21 -42.40 2.49
C ARG A 146 25.45 -41.98 3.95
N ALA A 147 25.15 -40.72 4.31
CA ALA A 147 25.35 -40.22 5.68
C ALA A 147 24.37 -40.83 6.70
N VAL A 148 23.20 -41.27 6.23
CA VAL A 148 22.19 -41.95 7.06
C VAL A 148 22.60 -43.39 7.38
N LEU A 149 23.35 -44.04 6.48
CA LEU A 149 23.82 -45.43 6.67
C LEU A 149 25.04 -45.51 7.59
N GLU A 150 25.90 -44.49 7.63
CA GLU A 150 27.05 -44.47 8.54
C GLU A 150 26.66 -44.14 9.99
N ALA A 151 25.56 -43.41 10.22
CA ALA A 151 25.06 -43.12 11.57
C ALA A 151 24.38 -44.33 12.25
N ALA A 152 23.97 -45.34 11.47
CA ALA A 152 23.28 -46.53 11.97
C ALA A 152 24.22 -47.70 12.33
N GLY A 153 25.53 -47.50 12.21
CA GLY A 153 26.53 -48.58 12.18
C GLY A 153 27.58 -48.58 13.29
N THR A 154 27.22 -48.38 14.56
CA THR A 154 28.16 -48.68 15.66
C THR A 154 27.44 -49.20 16.92
N PRO A 155 27.65 -50.47 17.34
CA PRO A 155 27.15 -50.97 18.60
C PRO A 155 28.23 -50.90 19.71
N GLY A 156 27.83 -50.43 20.89
CA GLY A 156 28.46 -50.78 22.16
C GLY A 156 29.06 -49.62 22.95
N SER A 157 28.39 -49.22 24.05
CA SER A 157 29.00 -49.11 25.38
C SER A 157 27.92 -48.71 26.41
N THR A 158 27.75 -49.57 27.40
CA THR A 158 26.92 -49.43 28.62
C THR A 158 27.61 -48.55 29.68
N GLY A 159 26.83 -47.80 30.47
CA GLY A 159 27.20 -47.58 31.89
C GLY A 159 26.84 -46.24 32.56
N PHE A 160 25.69 -46.24 33.24
CA PHE A 160 25.38 -45.69 34.59
C PHE A 160 25.42 -44.19 34.97
N ALA A 161 24.30 -43.82 35.63
CA ALA A 161 24.12 -43.05 36.88
C ALA A 161 24.06 -41.49 36.84
N GLY A 162 22.85 -40.98 37.19
CA GLY A 162 22.69 -40.28 38.47
C GLY A 162 22.47 -38.77 38.48
N ALA A 163 21.20 -38.39 38.72
CA ALA A 163 20.72 -37.23 39.49
C ALA A 163 20.79 -35.79 38.91
N ALA A 164 19.61 -35.20 38.66
CA ALA A 164 19.30 -33.80 38.99
C ALA A 164 17.78 -33.54 39.08
N THR A 165 17.40 -33.06 40.26
CA THR A 165 16.21 -32.39 40.83
C THR A 165 15.10 -31.81 39.91
N PRO A 166 13.81 -31.79 40.36
CA PRO A 166 12.70 -31.16 39.63
C PRO A 166 12.55 -29.66 39.96
N GLY A 167 12.36 -28.82 38.95
CA GLY A 167 12.04 -27.39 39.03
C GLY A 167 10.83 -27.00 38.15
N PRO A 168 10.13 -25.89 38.45
CA PRO A 168 8.68 -25.72 38.20
C PRO A 168 8.31 -25.16 36.81
N PRO A 169 7.02 -25.23 36.40
CA PRO A 169 6.55 -24.72 35.11
C PRO A 169 6.41 -23.18 35.13
N GLY A 170 7.36 -22.50 34.49
CA GLY A 170 7.36 -21.04 34.31
C GLY A 170 6.82 -20.61 32.94
N ALA A 171 5.53 -20.23 32.93
CA ALA A 171 4.88 -19.26 32.06
C ALA A 171 5.52 -18.86 30.71
N ALA A 172 5.08 -19.51 29.63
CA ALA A 172 5.00 -18.89 28.31
C ALA A 172 3.80 -17.92 28.28
N ARG A 173 3.98 -16.69 28.78
CA ARG A 173 3.04 -15.57 28.59
C ARG A 173 3.81 -14.37 28.06
N GLY A 174 3.69 -14.12 26.76
CA GLY A 174 4.20 -12.91 26.12
C GLY A 174 3.77 -12.75 24.67
N SER A 175 3.71 -13.85 23.91
CA SER A 175 3.46 -13.77 22.46
C SER A 175 1.99 -13.77 22.03
N SER A 176 1.03 -13.88 22.97
CA SER A 176 -0.40 -13.96 22.64
C SER A 176 -1.12 -12.60 22.73
N ALA A 177 -0.65 -11.67 23.57
CA ALA A 177 -1.36 -10.40 23.81
C ALA A 177 -1.23 -9.39 22.65
N ALA A 178 -0.09 -9.34 21.94
CA ALA A 178 0.11 -8.46 20.80
C ALA A 178 -0.60 -8.97 19.52
N ALA A 179 -0.60 -10.30 19.31
CA ALA A 179 -1.38 -10.93 18.25
C ALA A 179 -2.89 -10.85 18.52
N ALA A 180 -3.32 -11.01 19.78
CA ALA A 180 -4.71 -10.78 20.17
C ALA A 180 -5.12 -9.31 19.99
N GLY A 181 -4.27 -8.35 20.33
CA GLY A 181 -4.55 -6.92 20.12
C GLY A 181 -4.67 -6.51 18.65
N ARG A 182 -3.86 -7.10 17.75
CA ARG A 182 -3.93 -6.88 16.30
C ARG A 182 -5.18 -7.52 15.68
N VAL A 183 -5.53 -8.73 16.10
CA VAL A 183 -6.79 -9.38 15.70
C VAL A 183 -8.00 -8.65 16.30
N GLU A 184 -7.89 -8.04 17.49
CA GLU A 184 -8.95 -7.25 18.13
C GLU A 184 -9.11 -5.88 17.43
N LEU A 185 -8.03 -5.25 16.96
CA LEU A 185 -8.08 -3.99 16.20
C LEU A 185 -8.55 -4.20 14.75
N GLU A 186 -8.11 -5.26 14.08
CA GLU A 186 -8.67 -5.69 12.79
C GLU A 186 -10.11 -6.19 12.93
N ARG A 187 -10.48 -6.86 14.03
CA ARG A 187 -11.89 -7.17 14.36
C ARG A 187 -12.69 -5.93 14.75
N ARG A 188 -12.10 -4.89 15.33
CA ARG A 188 -12.78 -3.61 15.59
C ARG A 188 -12.92 -2.78 14.32
N ALA A 189 -11.94 -2.85 13.41
CA ALA A 189 -11.99 -2.30 12.06
C ALA A 189 -12.84 -3.14 11.10
N ARG A 190 -13.14 -4.41 11.40
CA ARG A 190 -14.16 -5.26 10.74
C ARG A 190 -15.47 -5.35 11.51
N ALA A 191 -15.54 -4.83 12.73
CA ALA A 191 -16.78 -4.49 13.41
C ALA A 191 -17.37 -3.19 12.83
N VAL A 192 -16.62 -2.56 11.92
CA VAL A 192 -17.12 -1.63 10.91
C VAL A 192 -18.14 -2.37 10.05
N SER A 193 -19.39 -1.90 10.17
CA SER A 193 -20.59 -2.32 9.44
C SER A 193 -20.37 -3.24 8.23
N ASP A 194 -21.01 -4.43 8.26
CA ASP A 194 -21.16 -5.34 7.12
C ASP A 194 -21.68 -4.57 5.87
N PRO A 195 -20.87 -4.42 4.80
CA PRO A 195 -21.24 -3.63 3.62
C PRO A 195 -22.53 -4.11 2.96
N ALA A 196 -22.80 -5.43 3.00
CA ALA A 196 -24.03 -5.99 2.47
C ALA A 196 -25.25 -5.62 3.34
N ALA A 197 -25.11 -5.58 4.66
CA ALA A 197 -26.15 -5.08 5.55
C ALA A 197 -26.40 -3.58 5.37
N GLU A 198 -25.34 -2.79 5.17
CA GLU A 198 -25.45 -1.36 4.89
C GLU A 198 -26.16 -1.09 3.56
N LEU A 199 -25.88 -1.87 2.53
CA LEU A 199 -26.58 -1.79 1.25
C LEU A 199 -28.08 -2.13 1.40
N ARG A 200 -28.43 -3.18 2.16
CA ARG A 200 -29.84 -3.51 2.46
C ARG A 200 -30.54 -2.36 3.19
N ARG A 201 -29.92 -1.80 4.23
CA ARG A 201 -30.45 -0.64 4.97
C ARG A 201 -30.61 0.58 4.07
N ALA A 202 -29.64 0.86 3.20
CA ALA A 202 -29.72 1.98 2.28
C ALA A 202 -30.92 1.85 1.33
N ARG A 203 -31.17 0.64 0.80
CA ARG A 203 -32.33 0.36 -0.06
C ARG A 203 -33.66 0.59 0.66
N GLU A 204 -33.76 0.17 1.91
CA GLU A 204 -34.94 0.44 2.76
C GLU A 204 -35.11 1.95 3.04
N GLU A 205 -34.00 2.66 3.25
CA GLU A 205 -34.01 4.10 3.57
C GLU A 205 -34.31 4.99 2.35
N LEU A 206 -34.05 4.54 1.11
CA LEU A 206 -34.24 5.32 -0.12
C LEU A 206 -35.65 5.91 -0.28
N ALA A 207 -36.68 5.23 0.22
CA ALA A 207 -38.06 5.69 0.12
C ALA A 207 -38.42 6.77 1.17
N SER A 208 -37.79 6.74 2.35
CA SER A 208 -38.18 7.58 3.50
C SER A 208 -37.17 8.65 3.86
N ARG A 209 -35.88 8.38 3.65
CA ARG A 209 -34.74 9.22 4.07
C ARG A 209 -33.67 9.20 2.96
N PRO A 210 -33.96 9.76 1.78
CA PRO A 210 -33.12 9.59 0.59
C PRO A 210 -31.70 10.14 0.77
N ASP A 211 -31.53 11.32 1.38
CA ASP A 211 -30.20 11.91 1.59
C ASP A 211 -29.29 11.01 2.42
N ARG A 212 -29.84 10.45 3.50
CA ARG A 212 -29.12 9.51 4.37
C ARG A 212 -28.82 8.19 3.65
N ALA A 213 -29.76 7.70 2.83
CA ALA A 213 -29.56 6.50 2.04
C ALA A 213 -28.41 6.68 1.04
N VAL A 214 -28.35 7.82 0.35
CA VAL A 214 -27.28 8.14 -0.61
C VAL A 214 -25.91 8.19 0.08
N VAL A 215 -25.79 8.85 1.24
CA VAL A 215 -24.55 8.84 2.02
C VAL A 215 -24.15 7.40 2.40
N ARG A 216 -25.11 6.56 2.80
CA ARG A 216 -24.86 5.16 3.13
C ARG A 216 -24.38 4.37 1.91
N LEU A 217 -24.93 4.61 0.72
CA LEU A 217 -24.47 3.98 -0.52
C LEU A 217 -23.04 4.39 -0.89
N ALA A 218 -22.68 5.67 -0.73
CA ALA A 218 -21.31 6.13 -0.91
C ALA A 218 -20.32 5.42 0.05
N LEU A 219 -20.74 5.21 1.31
CA LEU A 219 -19.95 4.43 2.27
C LEU A 219 -19.82 2.96 1.86
N VAL A 220 -20.88 2.34 1.35
CA VAL A 220 -20.82 0.95 0.83
C VAL A 220 -19.76 0.82 -0.25
N LEU A 221 -19.70 1.74 -1.23
CA LEU A 221 -18.68 1.72 -2.28
C LEU A 221 -17.25 1.85 -1.75
N ARG A 222 -17.05 2.61 -0.66
CA ARG A 222 -15.74 2.75 0.00
C ARG A 222 -15.33 1.52 0.78
N LEU A 223 -16.30 0.81 1.37
CA LEU A 223 -16.04 -0.40 2.15
C LEU A 223 -15.84 -1.62 1.26
N ASP A 224 -16.62 -1.73 0.18
CA ASP A 224 -16.55 -2.83 -0.77
C ASP A 224 -16.90 -2.37 -2.20
N PRO A 225 -15.88 -2.07 -3.02
CA PRO A 225 -16.06 -1.68 -4.42
C PRO A 225 -16.77 -2.74 -5.29
N ALA A 226 -16.73 -4.03 -4.91
CA ALA A 226 -17.38 -5.09 -5.67
C ALA A 226 -18.91 -4.98 -5.67
N LEU A 227 -19.48 -4.19 -4.74
CA LEU A 227 -20.92 -3.91 -4.66
C LEU A 227 -21.38 -2.80 -5.62
N ALA A 228 -20.50 -2.22 -6.43
CA ALA A 228 -20.85 -1.16 -7.39
C ALA A 228 -22.06 -1.49 -8.31
N PRO A 229 -22.20 -2.70 -8.90
CA PRO A 229 -23.38 -3.02 -9.69
C PRO A 229 -24.67 -2.97 -8.86
N ALA A 230 -24.62 -3.49 -7.64
CA ALA A 230 -25.76 -3.54 -6.74
C ALA A 230 -26.19 -2.16 -6.22
N VAL A 231 -25.23 -1.21 -6.13
CA VAL A 231 -25.48 0.20 -5.85
C VAL A 231 -26.13 0.89 -7.06
N LEU A 232 -25.64 0.62 -8.29
CA LEU A 232 -26.26 1.16 -9.52
C LEU A 232 -27.73 0.76 -9.63
N ASP A 233 -28.06 -0.51 -9.37
CA ASP A 233 -29.45 -0.99 -9.35
C ASP A 233 -30.31 -0.21 -8.34
N ALA A 234 -29.75 0.09 -7.16
CA ALA A 234 -30.47 0.81 -6.12
C ALA A 234 -30.78 2.27 -6.49
N VAL A 235 -29.89 2.93 -7.25
CA VAL A 235 -30.05 4.34 -7.66
C VAL A 235 -30.55 4.52 -9.09
N ALA A 236 -30.93 3.44 -9.79
CA ALA A 236 -31.30 3.46 -11.19
C ALA A 236 -32.47 4.40 -11.50
N LEU A 237 -33.46 4.48 -10.60
CA LEU A 237 -34.66 5.31 -10.77
C LEU A 237 -34.56 6.68 -10.09
N ARG A 238 -33.43 7.00 -9.45
CA ARG A 238 -33.23 8.24 -8.69
C ARG A 238 -32.64 9.33 -9.60
N ARG A 239 -33.19 10.54 -9.53
CA ARG A 239 -32.78 11.67 -10.39
C ARG A 239 -32.13 12.81 -9.63
N GLU A 240 -32.04 12.69 -8.31
CA GLU A 240 -31.46 13.72 -7.46
C GLU A 240 -29.94 13.83 -7.68
N PRO A 241 -29.35 15.04 -7.56
CA PRO A 241 -27.92 15.27 -7.83
C PRO A 241 -27.01 14.37 -6.98
N ALA A 242 -27.35 14.19 -5.70
CA ALA A 242 -26.58 13.32 -4.82
C ALA A 242 -26.57 11.84 -5.28
N ALA A 243 -27.69 11.36 -5.85
CA ALA A 243 -27.76 10.01 -6.41
C ALA A 243 -26.97 9.90 -7.73
N ALA A 244 -26.90 10.98 -8.51
CA ALA A 244 -26.07 11.04 -9.72
C ALA A 244 -24.57 10.99 -9.40
N LEU A 245 -24.10 11.64 -8.33
CA LEU A 245 -22.72 11.50 -7.85
C LEU A 245 -22.36 10.05 -7.49
N VAL A 246 -23.21 9.39 -6.70
CA VAL A 246 -22.99 7.97 -6.32
C VAL A 246 -23.04 7.05 -7.53
N ARG A 247 -23.88 7.34 -8.52
CA ARG A 247 -23.90 6.62 -9.81
C ARG A 247 -22.57 6.79 -10.54
N GLY A 248 -22.05 8.01 -10.64
CA GLY A 248 -20.76 8.28 -11.28
C GLY A 248 -19.61 7.51 -10.61
N ASP A 249 -19.55 7.52 -9.28
CA ASP A 249 -18.56 6.74 -8.53
C ASP A 249 -18.66 5.24 -8.81
N ALA A 250 -19.87 4.67 -8.79
CA ALA A 250 -20.08 3.25 -9.08
C ALA A 250 -19.72 2.89 -10.54
N GLN A 251 -20.03 3.74 -11.53
CA GLN A 251 -19.62 3.51 -12.92
C GLN A 251 -18.09 3.55 -13.08
N ARG A 252 -17.42 4.51 -12.42
CA ARG A 252 -15.96 4.63 -12.44
C ARG A 252 -15.28 3.39 -11.88
N LEU A 253 -15.80 2.83 -10.78
CA LEU A 253 -15.29 1.58 -10.20
C LEU A 253 -15.46 0.36 -11.12
N LEU A 254 -16.42 0.41 -12.05
CA LEU A 254 -16.64 -0.62 -13.07
C LEU A 254 -15.85 -0.38 -14.37
N GLY A 255 -15.01 0.66 -14.43
CA GLY A 255 -14.26 1.02 -15.64
C GLY A 255 -15.11 1.67 -16.75
N ARG A 256 -16.31 2.15 -16.41
CA ARG A 256 -17.26 2.79 -17.33
C ARG A 256 -17.12 4.31 -17.27
N HIS A 257 -15.99 4.81 -17.77
CA HIS A 257 -15.57 6.20 -17.59
C HIS A 257 -16.53 7.21 -18.24
N LEU A 258 -17.03 6.93 -19.44
CA LEU A 258 -17.96 7.81 -20.15
C LEU A 258 -19.30 7.93 -19.42
N GLU A 259 -19.81 6.82 -18.90
CA GLU A 259 -21.04 6.79 -18.11
C GLU A 259 -20.85 7.45 -16.74
N ALA A 260 -19.64 7.40 -16.19
CA ALA A 260 -19.30 8.11 -14.97
C ALA A 260 -19.30 9.63 -15.19
N GLU A 261 -18.62 10.10 -16.24
CA GLU A 261 -18.60 11.52 -16.64
C GLU A 261 -20.01 12.05 -16.87
N ALA A 262 -20.81 11.37 -17.69
CA ALA A 262 -22.19 11.77 -17.95
C ALA A 262 -23.05 11.84 -16.67
N ALA A 263 -22.79 10.98 -15.68
CA ALA A 263 -23.48 11.03 -14.39
C ALA A 263 -23.02 12.21 -13.52
N PHE A 264 -21.74 12.57 -13.56
CA PHE A 264 -21.22 13.74 -12.85
C PHE A 264 -21.70 15.05 -13.49
N ASP A 265 -21.74 15.13 -14.82
CA ASP A 265 -22.28 16.29 -15.54
C ASP A 265 -23.75 16.52 -15.19
N ALA A 266 -24.57 15.46 -15.21
CA ALA A 266 -25.97 15.56 -14.80
C ALA A 266 -26.14 16.04 -13.34
N ALA A 267 -25.20 15.68 -12.45
CA ALA A 267 -25.19 16.18 -11.08
C ALA A 267 -24.85 17.68 -11.02
N ALA A 268 -23.87 18.12 -11.81
CA ALA A 268 -23.46 19.53 -11.90
C ALA A 268 -24.59 20.40 -12.48
N GLU A 269 -25.20 19.99 -13.59
CA GLU A 269 -26.34 20.70 -14.20
C GLU A 269 -27.51 20.88 -13.23
N SER A 270 -27.79 19.85 -12.42
CA SER A 270 -28.87 19.89 -11.43
C SER A 270 -28.61 20.89 -10.30
N LEU A 271 -27.33 21.13 -9.95
CA LEU A 271 -26.93 22.12 -8.96
C LEU A 271 -27.01 23.55 -9.50
N GLU A 272 -26.73 23.76 -10.79
CA GLU A 272 -26.87 25.08 -11.44
C GLU A 272 -28.33 25.48 -11.64
N ALA A 273 -29.23 24.51 -11.77
CA ALA A 273 -30.66 24.74 -11.94
C ALA A 273 -31.44 24.98 -10.62
N SER A 274 -30.79 24.82 -9.46
CA SER A 274 -31.40 24.94 -8.12
C SER A 274 -31.15 26.31 -7.48
#